data_AF-A0A958CZ44-F1
#
_entry.id   AF-A0A958CZ44-F1
#
_cell.length_a   1.000
_cell.length_b   1.000
_cell.length_c   1.000
_cell.angle_alpha   90.00
_cell.angle_beta   90.00
_cell.angle_gamma   90.00
#
_symmetry.space_group_name_H-M   'P 1'
#
loop_
_entity.id
_entity.type
_entity.pdbx_description
1 polymer ?
#
loop_
_entity_poly.entity_id
_entity_poly.type
_entity_poly.pdbx_seq_one_letter_code
_entity_poly.pdbx_strand_id
1 'polypeptide(L)'
;MSLIRWGIIGCGDVTEVKSGPALQKARGSALINVMRRNGDLAADYARRHGVPRWTDDAQTLIDDPEVDAVYVATPPSTHKQYTLMAAAAGKPVYVEKPMAMNYGECLAMVDACRAADVPLFVAYYRRSLPRFVKVGELLADDAIGEVRFVTVTLAQRAASITGDALPWRIIPEIAGGGLFVDLASHTLDLLDHLLGPIDTAQGLAGNQAELYPAEDIVSGSFVFQSGVQGAGVWCFTAFDEQDRVEISGSRGRISFSTFGANDPVRLVTAAGETDFHIEHPPHVQQPLIQTIVDELQGIGVCPSTGESGARTSRVMDALLGRLSPSLTESFASHQLLTNQQPMNYIFNTSHPTRYRFPTHINDLVMDRADAATSEVFIVEMAPGEAPPLHQHDDTEQVFYVLQGRGRLTIGAQQVTFAVAPGDVVRVPPATLHSIECQGDETLRYLAVDCFLNGRPTAEPTWDDHVRVVCGQQGWRFEDVVEDQV
;
A
#
# COMPACT_ATOMS: atom_id res chain seq x y z
N MET A 1 -8.98 10.12 -34.58
CA MET A 1 -8.84 9.43 -33.28
C MET A 1 -8.53 7.98 -33.58
N SER A 2 -7.46 7.43 -33.01
CA SER A 2 -7.13 6.01 -33.15
C SER A 2 -8.06 5.17 -32.27
N LEU A 3 -8.49 4.03 -32.79
CA LEU A 3 -9.26 3.03 -32.04
C LEU A 3 -8.38 2.45 -30.92
N ILE A 4 -8.87 2.42 -29.68
CA ILE A 4 -8.22 1.73 -28.55
C ILE A 4 -8.66 0.27 -28.56
N ARG A 5 -7.71 -0.65 -28.75
CA ARG A 5 -7.96 -2.09 -28.81
C ARG A 5 -7.57 -2.75 -27.49
N TRP A 6 -8.53 -3.40 -26.86
CA TRP A 6 -8.38 -3.97 -25.52
C TRP A 6 -8.09 -5.46 -25.54
N GLY A 7 -7.26 -5.88 -24.60
CA GLY A 7 -7.13 -7.26 -24.15
C GLY A 7 -7.68 -7.44 -22.74
N ILE A 8 -8.50 -8.47 -22.48
CA ILE A 8 -8.99 -8.78 -21.12
C ILE A 8 -8.23 -9.97 -20.55
N ILE A 9 -7.65 -9.80 -19.37
CA ILE A 9 -7.12 -10.89 -18.54
C ILE A 9 -8.17 -11.27 -17.52
N GLY A 10 -8.73 -12.48 -17.62
CA GLY A 10 -9.77 -12.99 -16.73
C GLY A 10 -11.18 -12.58 -17.14
N CYS A 11 -11.73 -13.17 -18.21
CA CYS A 11 -13.09 -12.82 -18.65
C CYS A 11 -14.22 -13.53 -17.87
N GLY A 12 -14.24 -13.47 -16.53
CA GLY A 12 -15.28 -14.06 -15.66
C GLY A 12 -16.65 -13.36 -15.69
N ASP A 13 -17.52 -13.67 -14.72
CA ASP A 13 -18.92 -13.18 -14.66
C ASP A 13 -19.07 -11.66 -14.79
N VAL A 14 -18.12 -10.88 -14.24
CA VAL A 14 -18.16 -9.41 -14.32
C VAL A 14 -18.14 -8.92 -15.77
N THR A 15 -17.43 -9.65 -16.62
CA THR A 15 -17.21 -9.31 -18.03
C THR A 15 -18.34 -9.77 -18.95
N GLU A 16 -19.21 -10.67 -18.48
CA GLU A 16 -20.34 -11.17 -19.28
C GLU A 16 -21.36 -10.08 -19.59
N VAL A 17 -21.57 -9.15 -18.66
CA VAL A 17 -22.57 -8.08 -18.81
C VAL A 17 -21.97 -6.70 -18.60
N LYS A 18 -21.08 -6.51 -17.61
CA LYS A 18 -20.74 -5.16 -17.16
C LYS A 18 -19.64 -4.52 -18.01
N SER A 19 -18.50 -5.20 -18.15
CA SER A 19 -17.29 -4.61 -18.75
C SER A 19 -17.01 -5.07 -20.19
N GLY A 20 -17.16 -6.36 -20.50
CA GLY A 20 -16.87 -6.90 -21.85
C GLY A 20 -17.68 -6.21 -22.95
N PRO A 21 -19.03 -6.21 -22.87
CA PRO A 21 -19.86 -5.45 -23.81
C PRO A 21 -19.60 -3.94 -23.78
N ALA A 22 -19.27 -3.37 -22.63
CA ALA A 22 -18.98 -1.93 -22.51
C ALA A 22 -17.69 -1.54 -23.27
N LEU A 23 -16.64 -2.36 -23.21
CA LEU A 23 -15.40 -2.15 -23.96
C LEU A 23 -15.63 -2.20 -25.48
N GLN A 24 -16.60 -2.97 -25.95
CA GLN A 24 -17.00 -2.97 -27.37
C GLN A 24 -17.88 -1.78 -27.75
N LYS A 25 -18.69 -1.26 -26.83
CA LYS A 25 -19.70 -0.22 -27.07
C LYS A 25 -19.19 1.20 -26.84
N ALA A 26 -18.13 1.38 -26.05
CA ALA A 26 -17.50 2.67 -25.87
C ALA A 26 -17.00 3.22 -27.22
N ARG A 27 -17.26 4.50 -27.48
CA ARG A 27 -16.86 5.14 -28.73
C ARG A 27 -15.34 5.17 -28.81
N GLY A 28 -14.79 4.77 -29.96
CA GLY A 28 -13.34 4.71 -30.14
C GLY A 28 -12.67 3.52 -29.45
N SER A 29 -13.43 2.49 -29.08
CA SER A 29 -12.95 1.29 -28.38
C SER A 29 -13.33 0.00 -29.10
N ALA A 30 -12.48 -1.03 -29.01
CA ALA A 30 -12.77 -2.38 -29.45
C ALA A 30 -12.16 -3.42 -28.50
N LEU A 31 -12.88 -4.50 -28.21
CA LEU A 31 -12.33 -5.66 -27.51
C LEU A 31 -11.83 -6.68 -28.54
N ILE A 32 -10.53 -6.95 -28.56
CA ILE A 32 -9.90 -7.77 -29.60
C ILE A 32 -9.35 -9.10 -29.11
N ASN A 33 -9.00 -9.21 -27.82
CA ASN A 33 -8.41 -10.42 -27.27
C ASN A 33 -8.89 -10.66 -25.83
N VAL A 34 -9.12 -11.91 -25.45
CA VAL A 34 -9.54 -12.31 -24.10
C VAL A 34 -8.73 -13.49 -23.60
N MET A 35 -8.50 -13.55 -22.31
CA MET A 35 -7.74 -14.62 -21.67
C MET A 35 -8.51 -15.22 -20.49
N ARG A 36 -8.47 -16.55 -20.40
CA ARG A 36 -8.72 -17.32 -19.16
C ARG A 36 -7.72 -18.47 -19.09
N ARG A 37 -7.26 -18.81 -17.88
CA ARG A 37 -6.42 -19.99 -17.61
C ARG A 37 -6.96 -21.30 -18.21
N ASN A 38 -8.28 -21.43 -18.31
CA ASN A 38 -8.92 -22.52 -19.04
C ASN A 38 -9.26 -22.03 -20.45
N GLY A 39 -8.50 -22.51 -21.44
CA GLY A 39 -8.64 -22.13 -22.85
C GLY A 39 -10.02 -22.40 -23.43
N ASP A 40 -10.68 -23.49 -23.04
CA ASP A 40 -12.04 -23.80 -23.51
C ASP A 40 -13.05 -22.73 -23.08
N LEU A 41 -12.91 -22.21 -21.85
CA LEU A 41 -13.76 -21.13 -21.36
C LEU A 41 -13.41 -19.78 -22.01
N ALA A 42 -12.14 -19.54 -22.35
CA ALA A 42 -11.73 -18.34 -23.10
C ALA A 42 -12.31 -18.36 -24.52
N ALA A 43 -12.22 -19.50 -25.21
CA ALA A 43 -12.77 -19.73 -26.54
C ALA A 43 -14.29 -19.56 -26.56
N ASP A 44 -14.99 -20.14 -25.58
CA ASP A 44 -16.44 -19.99 -25.45
C ASP A 44 -16.86 -18.54 -25.23
N TYR A 45 -16.19 -17.83 -24.31
CA TYR A 45 -16.46 -16.41 -24.07
C TYR A 45 -16.26 -15.59 -25.35
N ALA A 46 -15.12 -15.76 -26.03
CA ALA A 46 -14.81 -15.02 -27.25
C ALA A 46 -15.88 -15.22 -28.32
N ARG A 47 -16.32 -16.48 -28.53
CA ARG A 47 -17.40 -16.82 -29.45
C ARG A 47 -18.72 -16.15 -29.10
N ARG A 48 -19.16 -16.22 -27.83
CA ARG A 48 -20.44 -15.66 -27.39
C ARG A 48 -20.47 -14.13 -27.43
N HIS A 49 -19.31 -13.49 -27.19
CA HIS A 49 -19.17 -12.04 -27.14
C HIS A 49 -18.66 -11.41 -28.43
N GLY A 50 -18.37 -12.20 -29.45
CA GLY A 50 -17.87 -11.71 -30.74
C GLY A 50 -16.44 -11.16 -30.69
N VAL A 51 -15.61 -11.64 -29.76
CA VAL A 51 -14.20 -11.24 -29.66
C VAL A 51 -13.37 -12.08 -30.65
N PRO A 52 -12.53 -11.46 -31.50
CA PRO A 52 -11.87 -12.17 -32.59
C PRO A 52 -10.76 -13.12 -32.13
N ARG A 53 -10.12 -12.86 -30.99
CA ARG A 53 -9.03 -13.70 -30.45
C ARG A 53 -9.28 -14.09 -29.01
N TRP A 54 -8.68 -15.21 -28.63
CA TRP A 54 -8.56 -15.66 -27.26
C TRP A 54 -7.24 -16.40 -27.04
N THR A 55 -6.83 -16.50 -25.79
CA THR A 55 -5.67 -17.29 -25.37
C THR A 55 -5.89 -17.82 -23.94
N ASP A 56 -5.13 -18.82 -23.53
CA ASP A 56 -5.05 -19.31 -22.16
C ASP A 56 -3.83 -18.80 -21.38
N ASP A 57 -2.99 -18.01 -22.05
CA ASP A 57 -1.76 -17.45 -21.50
C ASP A 57 -1.81 -15.91 -21.42
N ALA A 58 -1.48 -15.36 -20.25
CA ALA A 58 -1.51 -13.92 -20.01
C ALA A 58 -0.45 -13.19 -20.85
N GLN A 59 0.75 -13.77 -20.91
CA GLN A 59 1.89 -13.16 -21.55
C GLN A 59 1.64 -13.00 -23.05
N THR A 60 1.06 -14.02 -23.69
CA THR A 60 0.64 -13.97 -25.10
C THR A 60 -0.33 -12.82 -25.40
N LEU A 61 -1.29 -12.55 -24.52
CA LEU A 61 -2.21 -11.41 -24.68
C LEU A 61 -1.50 -10.07 -24.45
N ILE A 62 -0.62 -10.00 -23.45
CA ILE A 62 0.13 -8.78 -23.12
C ILE A 62 1.13 -8.44 -24.23
N ASP A 63 1.79 -9.42 -24.83
CA ASP A 63 2.79 -9.22 -25.89
C ASP A 63 2.16 -8.99 -27.27
N ASP A 64 0.85 -9.18 -27.43
CA ASP A 64 0.13 -8.95 -28.69
C ASP A 64 0.29 -7.48 -29.13
N PRO A 65 1.02 -7.18 -30.23
CA PRO A 65 1.30 -5.80 -30.63
C PRO A 65 0.05 -5.03 -31.08
N GLU A 66 -1.08 -5.71 -31.33
CA GLU A 66 -2.34 -5.05 -31.64
C GLU A 66 -3.17 -4.68 -30.40
N VAL A 67 -2.81 -5.19 -29.21
CA VAL A 67 -3.47 -4.80 -27.95
C VAL A 67 -2.86 -3.49 -27.47
N ASP A 68 -3.66 -2.42 -27.46
CA ASP A 68 -3.24 -1.10 -27.02
C ASP A 68 -3.34 -0.94 -25.49
N ALA A 69 -4.30 -1.59 -24.83
CA ALA A 69 -4.51 -1.50 -23.38
C ALA A 69 -5.05 -2.81 -22.79
N VAL A 70 -4.76 -3.06 -21.51
CA VAL A 70 -5.13 -4.30 -20.82
C VAL A 70 -6.17 -4.03 -19.73
N TYR A 71 -7.25 -4.81 -19.73
CA TYR A 71 -8.21 -4.86 -18.63
C TYR A 71 -8.00 -6.13 -17.80
N VAL A 72 -7.65 -5.97 -16.52
CA VAL A 72 -7.44 -7.07 -15.56
C VAL A 72 -8.71 -7.26 -14.75
N ALA A 73 -9.41 -8.38 -15.00
CA ALA A 73 -10.70 -8.74 -14.39
C ALA A 73 -10.63 -10.09 -13.64
N THR A 74 -9.47 -10.39 -13.06
CA THR A 74 -9.21 -11.57 -12.24
C THR A 74 -9.59 -11.33 -10.77
N PRO A 75 -9.36 -12.30 -9.86
CA PRO A 75 -9.42 -12.02 -8.43
C PRO A 75 -8.26 -11.11 -7.96
N PRO A 76 -8.45 -10.36 -6.84
CA PRO A 76 -7.51 -9.34 -6.36
C PRO A 76 -6.07 -9.83 -6.18
N SER A 77 -5.86 -11.07 -5.73
CA SER A 77 -4.52 -11.65 -5.51
C SER A 77 -3.62 -11.68 -6.76
N THR A 78 -4.19 -11.50 -7.95
CA THR A 78 -3.45 -11.50 -9.21
C THR A 78 -3.42 -10.13 -9.90
N HIS A 79 -4.14 -9.14 -9.38
CA HIS A 79 -4.21 -7.80 -9.97
C HIS A 79 -2.84 -7.14 -10.09
N LYS A 80 -2.06 -7.17 -9.00
CA LYS A 80 -0.70 -6.61 -8.95
C LYS A 80 0.18 -7.26 -10.01
N GLN A 81 0.21 -8.59 -10.06
CA GLN A 81 1.04 -9.33 -11.00
C GLN A 81 0.76 -8.92 -12.45
N TYR A 82 -0.51 -8.98 -12.89
CA TYR A 82 -0.85 -8.66 -14.27
C TYR A 82 -0.69 -7.17 -14.60
N THR A 83 -0.90 -6.28 -13.63
CA THR A 83 -0.64 -4.85 -13.80
C THR A 83 0.83 -4.58 -14.04
N LEU A 84 1.73 -5.18 -13.24
CA LEU A 84 3.17 -5.05 -13.42
C LEU A 84 3.63 -5.60 -14.78
N MET A 85 3.08 -6.74 -15.22
CA MET A 85 3.40 -7.31 -16.53
C MET A 85 2.95 -6.39 -17.67
N ALA A 86 1.72 -5.85 -17.60
CA ALA A 86 1.21 -4.93 -18.62
C ALA A 86 1.99 -3.60 -18.65
N ALA A 87 2.33 -3.05 -17.47
CA ALA A 87 3.17 -1.85 -17.37
C ALA A 87 4.56 -2.08 -17.96
N ALA A 88 5.20 -3.23 -17.66
CA ALA A 88 6.49 -3.58 -18.24
C ALA A 88 6.46 -3.71 -19.77
N ALA A 89 5.31 -4.07 -20.35
CA ALA A 89 5.07 -4.08 -21.80
C ALA A 89 4.68 -2.71 -22.38
N GLY A 90 4.65 -1.65 -21.56
CA GLY A 90 4.29 -0.29 -21.98
C GLY A 90 2.80 -0.14 -22.30
N LYS A 91 1.92 -0.91 -21.66
CA LYS A 91 0.47 -0.89 -21.92
C LYS A 91 -0.31 -0.24 -20.77
N PRO A 92 -1.17 0.76 -21.05
CA PRO A 92 -2.18 1.22 -20.11
C PRO A 92 -2.97 0.10 -19.46
N VAL A 93 -3.28 0.26 -18.17
CA VAL A 93 -3.97 -0.77 -17.39
C VAL A 93 -5.29 -0.23 -16.86
N TYR A 94 -6.35 -1.00 -17.08
CA TYR A 94 -7.62 -0.88 -16.36
C TYR A 94 -7.75 -2.11 -15.46
N VAL A 95 -7.92 -1.96 -14.16
CA VAL A 95 -7.99 -3.09 -13.22
C VAL A 95 -9.30 -3.10 -12.46
N GLU A 96 -9.86 -4.30 -12.25
CA GLU A 96 -11.03 -4.47 -11.38
C GLU A 96 -10.79 -4.00 -9.96
N LYS A 97 -11.87 -3.69 -9.26
CA LYS A 97 -11.83 -3.36 -7.84
C LYS A 97 -12.09 -4.62 -6.99
N PRO A 98 -11.60 -4.69 -5.73
CA PRO A 98 -10.62 -3.80 -5.13
C PRO A 98 -9.30 -3.84 -5.93
N MET A 99 -8.62 -2.69 -6.01
CA MET A 99 -7.46 -2.53 -6.89
C MET A 99 -6.40 -3.61 -6.69
N ALA A 100 -6.11 -3.95 -5.42
CA ALA A 100 -5.27 -5.07 -5.02
C ALA A 100 -5.75 -5.63 -3.66
N MET A 101 -4.99 -6.55 -3.06
CA MET A 101 -5.36 -7.12 -1.75
C MET A 101 -5.15 -6.17 -0.56
N ASN A 102 -4.26 -5.20 -0.70
CA ASN A 102 -3.94 -4.22 0.33
C ASN A 102 -3.31 -2.96 -0.29
N TYR A 103 -3.11 -1.95 0.54
CA TYR A 103 -2.57 -0.65 0.15
C TYR A 103 -1.14 -0.74 -0.39
N GLY A 104 -0.29 -1.57 0.23
CA GLY A 104 1.10 -1.76 -0.22
C GLY A 104 1.18 -2.32 -1.64
N GLU A 105 0.30 -3.25 -1.99
CA GLU A 105 0.20 -3.75 -3.37
C GLU A 105 -0.32 -2.69 -4.34
N CYS A 106 -1.28 -1.86 -3.92
CA CYS A 106 -1.76 -0.75 -4.75
C CYS A 106 -0.62 0.24 -5.05
N LEU A 107 0.23 0.56 -4.06
CA LEU A 107 1.40 1.43 -4.26
C LEU A 107 2.37 0.82 -5.28
N ALA A 108 2.68 -0.47 -5.17
CA ALA A 108 3.55 -1.15 -6.12
C ALA A 108 3.01 -1.10 -7.56
N MET A 109 1.69 -1.23 -7.74
CA MET A 109 1.05 -1.09 -9.05
C MET A 109 1.16 0.33 -9.61
N VAL A 110 0.90 1.34 -8.78
CA VAL A 110 1.03 2.76 -9.15
C VAL A 110 2.47 3.08 -9.55
N ASP A 111 3.44 2.67 -8.74
CA ASP A 111 4.86 2.95 -8.98
C ASP A 111 5.36 2.26 -10.27
N ALA A 112 4.92 1.03 -10.54
CA ALA A 112 5.26 0.33 -11.79
C ALA A 112 4.69 1.03 -13.03
N CYS A 113 3.41 1.46 -12.98
CA CYS A 113 2.79 2.16 -14.10
C CYS A 113 3.42 3.54 -14.32
N ARG A 114 3.73 4.26 -13.23
CA ARG A 114 4.46 5.53 -13.30
C ARG A 114 5.86 5.38 -13.90
N ALA A 115 6.60 4.35 -13.51
CA ALA A 115 7.93 4.09 -14.05
C ALA A 115 7.92 3.73 -15.54
N ALA A 116 6.84 3.11 -16.01
CA ALA A 116 6.62 2.77 -17.41
C ALA A 116 5.95 3.88 -18.24
N ASP A 117 5.61 5.02 -17.63
CA ASP A 117 4.88 6.12 -18.24
C ASP A 117 3.55 5.69 -18.88
N VAL A 118 2.81 4.82 -18.18
CA VAL A 118 1.47 4.37 -18.60
C VAL A 118 0.43 4.66 -17.52
N PRO A 119 -0.81 5.02 -17.89
CA PRO A 119 -1.86 5.27 -16.92
C PRO A 119 -2.41 3.97 -16.34
N LEU A 120 -2.82 4.06 -15.07
CA LEU A 120 -3.49 3.01 -14.32
C LEU A 120 -4.88 3.50 -13.91
N PHE A 121 -5.90 2.78 -14.32
CA PHE A 121 -7.31 3.06 -14.02
C PHE A 121 -7.89 1.93 -13.18
N VAL A 122 -8.82 2.27 -12.28
CA VAL A 122 -9.48 1.27 -11.41
C VAL A 122 -10.98 1.26 -11.68
N ALA A 123 -11.62 0.09 -11.66
CA ALA A 123 -13.03 -0.12 -11.98
C ALA A 123 -14.04 0.40 -10.93
N TYR A 124 -13.80 1.57 -10.35
CA TYR A 124 -14.77 2.28 -9.52
C TYR A 124 -15.80 3.04 -10.37
N TYR A 125 -16.54 2.29 -11.18
CA TYR A 125 -17.49 2.82 -12.17
C TYR A 125 -18.63 3.66 -11.57
N ARG A 126 -18.85 3.57 -10.25
CA ARG A 126 -19.85 4.39 -9.54
C ARG A 126 -19.57 5.88 -9.62
N ARG A 127 -18.29 6.29 -9.77
CA ARG A 127 -17.90 7.69 -10.00
C ARG A 127 -18.57 8.29 -11.25
N SER A 128 -18.93 7.47 -12.23
CA SER A 128 -19.51 7.90 -13.51
C SER A 128 -20.95 7.42 -13.72
N LEU A 129 -21.57 6.76 -12.74
CA LEU A 129 -22.97 6.32 -12.86
C LEU A 129 -23.92 7.51 -12.67
N PRO A 130 -24.93 7.69 -13.55
CA PRO A 130 -25.85 8.84 -13.49
C PRO A 130 -26.49 9.05 -12.11
N ARG A 131 -26.81 7.96 -11.41
CA ARG A 131 -27.38 8.00 -10.05
C ARG A 131 -26.46 8.70 -9.04
N PHE A 132 -25.16 8.43 -9.09
CA PHE A 132 -24.20 9.02 -8.16
C PHE A 132 -23.67 10.37 -8.64
N VAL A 133 -23.64 10.59 -9.97
CA VAL A 133 -23.48 11.94 -10.53
C VAL A 133 -24.57 12.87 -9.98
N LYS A 134 -25.82 12.39 -9.85
CA LYS A 134 -26.89 13.19 -9.23
C LYS A 134 -26.60 13.57 -7.77
N VAL A 135 -25.99 12.69 -6.99
CA VAL A 135 -25.55 13.04 -5.62
C VAL A 135 -24.53 14.17 -5.66
N GLY A 136 -23.55 14.08 -6.57
CA GLY A 136 -22.56 15.13 -6.81
C GLY A 136 -23.20 16.46 -7.22
N GLU A 137 -24.18 16.44 -8.13
CA GLU A 137 -24.95 17.64 -8.52
C GLU A 137 -25.65 18.29 -7.31
N LEU A 138 -26.34 17.49 -6.48
CA LEU A 138 -27.03 18.02 -5.30
C LEU A 138 -26.07 18.65 -4.27
N LEU A 139 -24.86 18.08 -4.13
CA LEU A 139 -23.82 18.64 -3.29
C LEU A 139 -23.26 19.94 -3.88
N ALA A 140 -23.01 19.96 -5.19
CA ALA A 140 -22.51 21.14 -5.91
C ALA A 140 -23.52 22.30 -5.94
N ASP A 141 -24.82 21.98 -6.00
CA ASP A 141 -25.93 22.94 -5.96
C ASP A 141 -26.20 23.48 -4.53
N ASP A 142 -25.40 23.10 -3.54
CA ASP A 142 -25.55 23.48 -2.13
C ASP A 142 -26.94 23.11 -1.54
N ALA A 143 -27.54 22.03 -2.04
CA ALA A 143 -28.91 21.62 -1.71
C ALA A 143 -29.11 21.29 -0.22
N ILE A 144 -28.03 20.87 0.46
CA ILE A 144 -28.04 20.52 1.89
C ILE A 144 -27.22 21.47 2.76
N GLY A 145 -26.66 22.55 2.20
CA GLY A 145 -25.73 23.42 2.92
C GLY A 145 -24.37 22.79 3.14
N GLU A 146 -23.63 23.34 4.11
CA GLU A 146 -22.32 22.85 4.49
C GLU A 146 -22.43 21.42 5.02
N VAL A 147 -21.71 20.49 4.40
CA VAL A 147 -21.68 19.08 4.81
C VAL A 147 -21.10 18.98 6.22
N ARG A 148 -21.79 18.24 7.11
CA ARG A 148 -21.42 18.08 8.51
C ARG A 148 -20.84 16.70 8.79
N PHE A 149 -21.55 15.65 8.36
CA PHE A 149 -21.10 14.27 8.57
C PHE A 149 -21.71 13.30 7.56
N VAL A 150 -21.11 12.12 7.47
CA VAL A 150 -21.60 10.99 6.68
C VAL A 150 -21.78 9.76 7.57
N THR A 151 -22.84 8.99 7.32
CA THR A 151 -22.99 7.64 7.90
C THR A 151 -23.13 6.60 6.83
N VAL A 152 -22.53 5.43 7.07
CA VAL A 152 -22.63 4.25 6.21
C VAL A 152 -23.13 3.07 7.03
N THR A 153 -24.13 2.36 6.50
CA THR A 153 -24.59 1.09 7.05
C THR A 153 -24.74 0.11 5.90
N LEU A 154 -23.93 -0.94 5.93
CA LEU A 154 -24.11 -2.11 5.07
C LEU A 154 -24.29 -3.33 5.95
N ALA A 155 -25.52 -3.81 6.04
CA ALA A 155 -25.87 -5.02 6.77
C ALA A 155 -26.35 -6.07 5.77
N GLN A 156 -25.86 -7.29 5.87
CA GLN A 156 -26.33 -8.42 5.08
C GLN A 156 -26.54 -9.62 5.98
N ARG A 157 -27.49 -10.48 5.61
CA ARG A 157 -27.61 -11.81 6.21
C ARG A 157 -26.40 -12.65 5.82
N ALA A 158 -26.02 -13.58 6.70
CA ALA A 158 -25.01 -14.58 6.38
C ALA A 158 -25.42 -15.33 5.11
N ALA A 159 -24.51 -15.39 4.13
CA ALA A 159 -24.72 -16.20 2.95
C ALA A 159 -24.85 -17.67 3.37
N SER A 160 -25.77 -18.42 2.72
CA SER A 160 -25.80 -19.87 2.88
C SER A 160 -24.59 -20.46 2.15
N ILE A 161 -23.55 -20.81 2.91
CA ILE A 161 -22.36 -21.47 2.37
C ILE A 161 -22.71 -22.96 2.24
N THR A 162 -23.01 -23.39 1.01
CA THR A 162 -23.36 -24.78 0.70
C THR A 162 -22.19 -25.48 0.02
N GLY A 163 -21.74 -26.59 0.60
CA GLY A 163 -20.62 -27.40 0.10
C GLY A 163 -19.28 -27.06 0.76
N ASP A 164 -18.24 -27.81 0.40
CA ASP A 164 -16.94 -27.76 1.08
C ASP A 164 -16.03 -26.60 0.60
N ALA A 165 -16.36 -25.94 -0.51
CA ALA A 165 -15.55 -24.89 -1.12
C ALA A 165 -16.13 -23.50 -0.84
N LEU A 166 -15.36 -22.66 -0.14
CA LEU A 166 -15.71 -21.26 0.11
C LEU A 166 -15.63 -20.42 -1.18
N PRO A 167 -16.53 -19.45 -1.39
CA PRO A 167 -16.36 -18.43 -2.42
C PRO A 167 -15.05 -17.65 -2.24
N TRP A 168 -14.34 -17.36 -3.32
CA TRP A 168 -13.04 -16.68 -3.24
C TRP A 168 -13.08 -15.31 -2.53
N ARG A 169 -14.25 -14.63 -2.55
CA ARG A 169 -14.47 -13.31 -1.93
C ARG A 169 -14.36 -13.31 -0.41
N ILE A 170 -14.37 -14.48 0.22
CA ILE A 170 -14.22 -14.66 1.67
C ILE A 170 -12.98 -15.49 2.03
N ILE A 171 -12.07 -15.67 1.07
CA ILE A 171 -10.76 -16.31 1.25
C ILE A 171 -9.71 -15.19 1.30
N PRO A 172 -9.16 -14.84 2.47
CA PRO A 172 -8.23 -13.72 2.64
C PRO A 172 -7.03 -13.74 1.68
N GLU A 173 -6.50 -14.91 1.36
CA GLU A 173 -5.34 -15.10 0.47
C GLU A 173 -5.66 -14.78 -0.99
N ILE A 174 -6.94 -14.68 -1.36
CA ILE A 174 -7.40 -14.36 -2.72
C ILE A 174 -8.02 -12.96 -2.79
N ALA A 175 -8.88 -12.62 -1.81
CA ALA A 175 -9.63 -11.37 -1.80
C ALA A 175 -8.91 -10.23 -1.07
N GLY A 176 -7.92 -10.53 -0.23
CA GLY A 176 -7.31 -9.56 0.69
C GLY A 176 -8.10 -9.31 1.96
N GLY A 177 -9.20 -10.04 2.20
CA GLY A 177 -10.08 -9.90 3.37
C GLY A 177 -11.42 -10.59 3.14
N GLY A 178 -12.44 -10.13 3.84
CA GLY A 178 -13.82 -10.58 3.72
C GLY A 178 -14.65 -9.71 2.78
N LEU A 179 -15.97 -9.82 2.91
CA LEU A 179 -16.92 -9.05 2.10
C LEU A 179 -16.79 -7.54 2.30
N PHE A 180 -16.18 -7.09 3.42
CA PHE A 180 -15.85 -5.68 3.63
C PHE A 180 -14.96 -5.15 2.51
N VAL A 181 -13.87 -5.84 2.16
CA VAL A 181 -12.94 -5.39 1.12
C VAL A 181 -13.61 -5.33 -0.27
N ASP A 182 -14.47 -6.32 -0.58
CA ASP A 182 -15.19 -6.35 -1.85
C ASP A 182 -16.26 -5.25 -1.95
N LEU A 183 -17.03 -5.03 -0.89
CA LEU A 183 -18.22 -4.18 -0.94
C LEU A 183 -17.96 -2.75 -0.43
N ALA A 184 -17.29 -2.58 0.72
CA ALA A 184 -17.04 -1.26 1.29
C ALA A 184 -16.14 -0.39 0.40
N SER A 185 -15.23 -1.01 -0.38
CA SER A 185 -14.40 -0.30 -1.36
C SER A 185 -15.22 0.58 -2.30
N HIS A 186 -16.41 0.13 -2.74
CA HIS A 186 -17.30 0.93 -3.59
C HIS A 186 -17.79 2.20 -2.91
N THR A 187 -18.27 2.07 -1.67
CA THR A 187 -18.86 3.19 -0.94
C THR A 187 -17.79 4.18 -0.49
N LEU A 188 -16.65 3.69 0.02
CA LEU A 188 -15.55 4.52 0.47
C LEU A 188 -14.90 5.28 -0.69
N ASP A 189 -14.69 4.62 -1.84
CA ASP A 189 -14.23 5.27 -3.07
C ASP A 189 -15.19 6.37 -3.53
N LEU A 190 -16.49 6.08 -3.55
CA LEU A 190 -17.50 7.04 -3.99
C LEU A 190 -17.56 8.26 -3.06
N LEU A 191 -17.49 8.04 -1.74
CA LEU A 191 -17.48 9.13 -0.77
C LEU A 191 -16.23 10.00 -0.91
N ASP A 192 -15.07 9.37 -1.10
CA ASP A 192 -13.81 10.05 -1.38
C ASP A 192 -13.88 10.87 -2.68
N HIS A 193 -14.56 10.37 -3.71
CA HIS A 193 -14.80 11.12 -4.94
C HIS A 193 -15.73 12.33 -4.74
N LEU A 194 -16.83 12.16 -3.99
CA LEU A 194 -17.87 13.17 -3.83
C LEU A 194 -17.49 14.28 -2.83
N LEU A 195 -16.78 13.94 -1.77
CA LEU A 195 -16.49 14.84 -0.65
C LEU A 195 -15.00 15.22 -0.55
N GLY A 196 -14.17 14.68 -1.44
CA GLY A 196 -12.74 14.83 -1.44
C GLY A 196 -12.01 13.74 -0.66
N PRO A 197 -10.66 13.77 -0.62
CA PRO A 197 -9.86 12.72 -0.04
C PRO A 197 -10.19 12.43 1.43
N ILE A 198 -10.30 11.15 1.79
CA ILE A 198 -10.31 10.71 3.19
C ILE A 198 -8.87 10.74 3.73
N ASP A 199 -8.65 11.53 4.78
CA ASP A 199 -7.34 11.84 5.34
C ASP A 199 -6.93 10.87 6.47
N THR A 200 -7.84 10.59 7.38
CA THR A 200 -7.61 9.64 8.48
C THR A 200 -8.78 8.70 8.63
N ALA A 201 -8.51 7.47 9.06
CA ALA A 201 -9.52 6.46 9.34
C ALA A 201 -9.02 5.53 10.43
N GLN A 202 -9.96 5.04 11.25
CA GLN A 202 -9.69 4.05 12.29
C GLN A 202 -10.90 3.15 12.44
N GLY A 203 -10.66 1.85 12.59
CA GLY A 203 -11.75 0.90 12.75
C GLY A 203 -11.36 -0.32 13.57
N LEU A 204 -12.37 -1.16 13.76
CA LEU A 204 -12.32 -2.44 14.44
C LEU A 204 -12.90 -3.46 13.48
N ALA A 205 -12.08 -4.42 13.08
CA ALA A 205 -12.51 -5.60 12.35
C ALA A 205 -12.67 -6.78 13.32
N GLY A 206 -13.65 -7.63 13.04
CA GLY A 206 -13.90 -8.85 13.81
C GLY A 206 -14.46 -9.95 12.93
N ASN A 207 -14.36 -11.17 13.44
CA ASN A 207 -15.04 -12.33 12.90
C ASN A 207 -15.90 -12.92 14.02
N GLN A 208 -17.17 -12.49 14.08
CA GLN A 208 -18.07 -12.78 15.20
C GLN A 208 -18.86 -14.08 15.01
N ALA A 209 -19.23 -14.41 13.77
CA ALA A 209 -19.97 -15.61 13.45
C ALA A 209 -19.09 -16.81 13.08
N GLU A 210 -17.81 -16.58 12.75
CA GLU A 210 -16.81 -17.62 12.47
C GLU A 210 -17.22 -18.60 11.33
N LEU A 211 -18.04 -18.13 10.39
CA LEU A 211 -18.52 -18.94 9.26
C LEU A 211 -17.45 -19.15 8.16
N TYR A 212 -16.40 -18.33 8.18
CA TYR A 212 -15.26 -18.34 7.26
C TYR A 212 -14.07 -17.62 7.92
N PRO A 213 -12.83 -17.75 7.42
CA PRO A 213 -11.64 -17.19 8.10
C PRO A 213 -11.56 -15.66 8.12
N ALA A 214 -12.13 -14.99 7.11
CA ALA A 214 -12.09 -13.54 6.97
C ALA A 214 -13.00 -12.80 7.97
N GLU A 215 -12.82 -11.48 8.09
CA GLU A 215 -13.69 -10.63 8.91
C GLU A 215 -15.14 -10.62 8.38
N ASP A 216 -16.11 -10.68 9.30
CA ASP A 216 -17.54 -10.63 9.00
C ASP A 216 -18.21 -9.34 9.51
N ILE A 217 -17.48 -8.55 10.30
CA ILE A 217 -17.88 -7.23 10.78
C ILE A 217 -16.71 -6.26 10.78
N VAL A 218 -16.98 -5.04 10.32
CA VAL A 218 -16.07 -3.89 10.45
C VAL A 218 -16.90 -2.69 10.91
N SER A 219 -16.39 -1.94 11.88
CA SER A 219 -16.95 -0.65 12.27
C SER A 219 -15.84 0.37 12.44
N GLY A 220 -16.10 1.64 12.15
CA GLY A 220 -15.07 2.66 12.29
C GLY A 220 -15.53 4.06 11.96
N SER A 221 -14.59 5.00 12.10
CA SER A 221 -14.74 6.40 11.78
C SER A 221 -13.61 6.88 10.87
N PHE A 222 -13.87 7.96 10.15
CA PHE A 222 -12.92 8.57 9.23
C PHE A 222 -13.16 10.07 9.10
N VAL A 223 -12.13 10.80 8.68
CA VAL A 223 -12.15 12.26 8.51
C VAL A 223 -11.66 12.60 7.11
N PHE A 224 -12.42 13.42 6.41
CA PHE A 224 -12.03 13.98 5.10
C PHE A 224 -11.02 15.11 5.28
N GLN A 225 -10.23 15.42 4.25
CA GLN A 225 -9.32 16.58 4.28
C GLN A 225 -10.05 17.92 4.51
N SER A 226 -11.35 17.99 4.18
CA SER A 226 -12.22 19.13 4.47
C SER A 226 -12.59 19.28 5.95
N GLY A 227 -12.29 18.28 6.79
CA GLY A 227 -12.70 18.21 8.20
C GLY A 227 -14.09 17.57 8.41
N VAL A 228 -14.81 17.22 7.34
CA VAL A 228 -16.06 16.44 7.44
C VAL A 228 -15.74 15.09 8.08
N GLN A 229 -16.63 14.62 8.96
CA GLN A 229 -16.46 13.34 9.66
C GLN A 229 -17.39 12.27 9.10
N GLY A 230 -16.95 11.03 9.11
CA GLY A 230 -17.72 9.87 8.69
C GLY A 230 -17.67 8.75 9.72
N ALA A 231 -18.73 7.96 9.77
CA ALA A 231 -18.78 6.72 10.54
C ALA A 231 -19.46 5.62 9.73
N GLY A 232 -19.02 4.38 9.91
CA GLY A 232 -19.54 3.24 9.17
C GLY A 232 -19.62 1.97 9.98
N VAL A 233 -20.62 1.15 9.66
CA VAL A 233 -20.72 -0.26 10.08
C VAL A 233 -21.02 -1.14 8.87
N TRP A 234 -20.24 -2.19 8.72
CA TRP A 234 -20.38 -3.22 7.71
C TRP A 234 -20.47 -4.56 8.41
N CYS A 235 -21.60 -5.24 8.34
CA CYS A 235 -21.85 -6.50 9.03
C CYS A 235 -22.51 -7.49 8.05
N PHE A 236 -21.87 -8.62 7.81
CA PHE A 236 -22.30 -9.61 6.81
C PHE A 236 -22.98 -10.83 7.44
N THR A 237 -23.33 -10.71 8.72
CA THR A 237 -23.97 -11.74 9.53
C THR A 237 -25.12 -11.14 10.34
N ALA A 238 -25.67 -10.03 9.87
CA ALA A 238 -26.75 -9.29 10.50
C ALA A 238 -28.11 -10.01 10.36
N PHE A 239 -29.05 -9.65 11.23
CA PHE A 239 -30.42 -10.18 11.14
C PHE A 239 -31.14 -9.68 9.89
N ASP A 240 -31.08 -8.37 9.59
CA ASP A 240 -31.75 -7.74 8.45
C ASP A 240 -30.76 -7.11 7.47
N GLU A 241 -31.16 -7.01 6.20
CA GLU A 241 -30.37 -6.41 5.15
C GLU A 241 -30.57 -4.89 5.11
N GLN A 242 -29.48 -4.13 5.05
CA GLN A 242 -29.48 -2.68 4.93
C GLN A 242 -28.36 -2.24 4.00
N ASP A 243 -28.64 -1.28 3.13
CA ASP A 243 -27.64 -0.57 2.33
C ASP A 243 -28.02 0.90 2.33
N ARG A 244 -27.40 1.67 3.21
CA ARG A 244 -27.74 3.07 3.45
C ARG A 244 -26.49 3.90 3.65
N VAL A 245 -26.36 4.92 2.81
CA VAL A 245 -25.43 6.03 2.95
C VAL A 245 -26.25 7.28 3.19
N GLU A 246 -25.87 8.09 4.17
CA GLU A 246 -26.51 9.37 4.46
C GLU A 246 -25.45 10.47 4.63
N ILE A 247 -25.55 11.52 3.81
CA ILE A 247 -24.73 12.72 3.88
C ILE A 247 -25.59 13.82 4.48
N SER A 248 -25.26 14.26 5.69
CA SER A 248 -25.98 15.30 6.41
C SER A 248 -25.26 16.64 6.30
N GLY A 249 -26.00 17.67 5.90
CA GLY A 249 -25.53 19.05 5.83
C GLY A 249 -26.31 19.98 6.77
N SER A 250 -25.94 21.25 6.80
CA SER A 250 -26.53 22.24 7.71
C SER A 250 -28.00 22.59 7.41
N ARG A 251 -28.53 22.24 6.23
CA ARG A 251 -29.90 22.58 5.78
C ARG A 251 -30.71 21.39 5.27
N GLY A 252 -30.10 20.21 5.22
CA GLY A 252 -30.76 19.01 4.72
C GLY A 252 -29.85 17.80 4.76
N ARG A 253 -30.30 16.71 4.15
CA ARG A 253 -29.53 15.47 4.00
C ARG A 253 -29.85 14.79 2.68
N ILE A 254 -28.87 14.05 2.16
CA ILE A 254 -29.01 13.16 1.00
C ILE A 254 -28.83 11.74 1.49
N SER A 255 -29.75 10.83 1.16
CA SER A 255 -29.61 9.41 1.46
C SER A 255 -29.76 8.55 0.20
N PHE A 256 -28.95 7.51 0.08
CA PHE A 256 -28.98 6.59 -1.06
C PHE A 256 -28.41 5.22 -0.65
N SER A 257 -28.64 4.20 -1.49
CA SER A 257 -28.01 2.88 -1.35
C SER A 257 -26.89 2.73 -2.38
N THR A 258 -25.81 2.02 -2.04
CA THR A 258 -24.66 1.84 -2.93
C THR A 258 -24.93 0.76 -4.01
N PHE A 259 -25.73 -0.24 -3.67
CA PHE A 259 -25.99 -1.47 -4.42
C PHE A 259 -27.47 -1.64 -4.79
N GLY A 260 -28.40 -1.06 -4.02
CA GLY A 260 -29.83 -1.11 -4.32
C GLY A 260 -30.21 -0.32 -5.58
N ALA A 261 -30.18 -0.98 -6.74
CA ALA A 261 -30.34 -0.35 -8.04
C ALA A 261 -31.69 0.36 -8.26
N ASN A 262 -32.72 0.00 -7.49
CA ASN A 262 -34.06 0.59 -7.60
C ASN A 262 -34.34 1.64 -6.52
N ASP A 263 -33.45 1.79 -5.54
CA ASP A 263 -33.68 2.75 -4.46
C ASP A 263 -33.40 4.17 -4.96
N PRO A 264 -34.24 5.15 -4.60
CA PRO A 264 -34.00 6.53 -5.01
C PRO A 264 -32.74 7.09 -4.35
N VAL A 265 -32.17 8.12 -5.00
CA VAL A 265 -31.42 9.13 -4.25
C VAL A 265 -32.45 10.06 -3.64
N ARG A 266 -32.45 10.19 -2.32
CA ARG A 266 -33.44 10.96 -1.58
C ARG A 266 -32.83 12.21 -0.98
N LEU A 267 -33.44 13.36 -1.26
CA LEU A 267 -33.10 14.65 -0.66
C LEU A 267 -34.17 15.02 0.37
N VAL A 268 -33.75 15.37 1.58
CA VAL A 268 -34.64 15.91 2.62
C VAL A 268 -34.13 17.27 3.07
N THR A 269 -34.99 18.28 3.01
CA THR A 269 -34.70 19.66 3.46
C THR A 269 -35.88 20.20 4.28
N ALA A 270 -35.77 21.43 4.79
CA ALA A 270 -36.89 22.12 5.42
C ALA A 270 -38.10 22.32 4.47
N ALA A 271 -37.89 22.28 3.15
CA ALA A 271 -38.96 22.38 2.16
C ALA A 271 -39.72 21.06 1.93
N GLY A 272 -39.18 19.93 2.41
CA GLY A 272 -39.77 18.61 2.25
C GLY A 272 -38.78 17.56 1.73
N GLU A 273 -39.33 16.45 1.26
CA GLU A 273 -38.62 15.28 0.75
C GLU A 273 -38.79 15.16 -0.77
N THR A 274 -37.73 14.76 -1.47
CA THR A 274 -37.74 14.56 -2.92
C THR A 274 -36.92 13.33 -3.29
N ASP A 275 -37.53 12.42 -4.04
CA ASP A 275 -36.89 11.19 -4.52
C ASP A 275 -36.50 11.31 -6.00
N PHE A 276 -35.25 10.97 -6.30
CA PHE A 276 -34.70 10.88 -7.65
C PHE A 276 -34.50 9.40 -8.01
N HIS A 277 -35.40 8.87 -8.84
CA HIS A 277 -35.28 7.53 -9.41
C HIS A 277 -34.49 7.59 -10.72
N ILE A 278 -33.28 7.04 -10.71
CA ILE A 278 -32.36 7.08 -11.85
C ILE A 278 -31.94 5.64 -12.18
N GLU A 279 -32.34 5.17 -13.35
CA GLU A 279 -32.00 3.84 -13.82
C GLU A 279 -30.51 3.71 -14.13
N HIS A 280 -29.95 2.54 -13.85
CA HIS A 280 -28.60 2.21 -14.29
C HIS A 280 -28.57 1.95 -15.80
N PRO A 281 -27.48 2.34 -16.49
CA PRO A 281 -27.29 1.93 -17.87
C PRO A 281 -27.17 0.39 -17.94
N PRO A 282 -27.52 -0.24 -19.08
CA PRO A 282 -27.43 -1.71 -19.24
C PRO A 282 -26.05 -2.27 -18.91
N HIS A 283 -25.00 -1.49 -19.20
CA HIS A 283 -23.61 -1.82 -18.89
C HIS A 283 -23.07 -0.78 -17.92
N VAL A 284 -23.13 -1.08 -16.62
CA VAL A 284 -22.80 -0.13 -15.55
C VAL A 284 -21.37 0.43 -15.59
N GLN A 285 -20.43 -0.25 -16.25
CA GLN A 285 -19.06 0.25 -16.43
C GLN A 285 -18.88 1.15 -17.64
N GLN A 286 -19.83 1.15 -18.59
CA GLN A 286 -19.68 1.88 -19.85
C GLN A 286 -19.40 3.38 -19.68
N PRO A 287 -20.07 4.11 -18.75
CA PRO A 287 -19.74 5.51 -18.54
C PRO A 287 -18.29 5.74 -18.12
N LEU A 288 -17.75 4.94 -17.19
CA LEU A 288 -16.36 5.06 -16.76
C LEU A 288 -15.40 4.65 -17.88
N ILE A 289 -15.66 3.52 -18.55
CA ILE A 289 -14.85 3.05 -19.67
C ILE A 289 -14.76 4.11 -20.77
N GLN A 290 -15.86 4.85 -21.04
CA GLN A 290 -15.82 5.96 -21.99
C GLN A 290 -14.81 7.04 -21.56
N THR A 291 -14.77 7.42 -20.28
CA THR A 291 -13.79 8.41 -19.80
C THR A 291 -12.34 7.92 -19.91
N ILE A 292 -12.11 6.61 -19.74
CA ILE A 292 -10.79 6.01 -19.92
C ILE A 292 -10.37 6.08 -21.40
N VAL A 293 -11.26 5.68 -22.31
CA VAL A 293 -10.99 5.72 -23.75
C VAL A 293 -10.75 7.15 -24.23
N ASP A 294 -11.54 8.11 -23.73
CA ASP A 294 -11.39 9.52 -24.03
C ASP A 294 -10.01 10.02 -23.56
N GLU A 295 -9.59 9.71 -22.32
CA GLU A 295 -8.26 10.10 -21.80
C GLU A 295 -7.12 9.48 -22.62
N LEU A 296 -7.20 8.19 -22.96
CA LEU A 296 -6.21 7.53 -23.82
C LEU A 296 -6.14 8.12 -25.23
N GLN A 297 -7.18 8.84 -25.67
CA GLN A 297 -7.21 9.60 -26.91
C GLN A 297 -6.80 11.07 -26.75
N GLY A 298 -6.40 11.49 -25.54
CA GLY A 298 -6.00 12.85 -25.21
C GLY A 298 -7.18 13.79 -24.95
N ILE A 299 -8.34 13.27 -24.54
CA ILE A 299 -9.59 14.02 -24.34
C ILE A 299 -10.04 13.88 -22.88
N GLY A 300 -9.91 14.96 -22.12
CA GLY A 300 -10.34 14.96 -20.72
C GLY A 300 -9.49 14.05 -19.82
N VAL A 301 -10.05 13.70 -18.67
CA VAL A 301 -9.41 12.84 -17.66
C VAL A 301 -10.45 11.90 -17.05
N CYS A 302 -10.05 10.67 -16.77
CA CYS A 302 -10.79 9.67 -16.04
C CYS A 302 -10.78 10.01 -14.55
N PRO A 303 -11.95 10.01 -13.88
CA PRO A 303 -12.01 10.31 -12.45
C PRO A 303 -11.53 9.16 -11.56
N SER A 304 -11.15 8.00 -12.11
CA SER A 304 -10.78 6.78 -11.37
C SER A 304 -9.40 6.28 -11.78
N THR A 305 -8.40 6.64 -10.99
CA THR A 305 -6.98 6.33 -11.24
C THR A 305 -6.41 5.35 -10.22
N GLY A 306 -5.20 4.87 -10.46
CA GLY A 306 -4.43 4.08 -9.51
C GLY A 306 -4.23 4.82 -8.18
N GLU A 307 -3.99 6.14 -8.20
CA GLU A 307 -3.85 6.96 -7.00
C GLU A 307 -5.16 7.02 -6.19
N SER A 308 -6.30 7.18 -6.86
CA SER A 308 -7.58 7.18 -6.15
C SER A 308 -7.90 5.80 -5.56
N GLY A 309 -7.61 4.72 -6.31
CA GLY A 309 -7.80 3.36 -5.80
C GLY A 309 -6.87 3.01 -4.64
N ALA A 310 -5.61 3.44 -4.70
CA ALA A 310 -4.66 3.29 -3.60
C ALA A 310 -5.12 4.06 -2.36
N ARG A 311 -5.66 5.28 -2.52
CA ARG A 311 -6.23 6.05 -1.42
C ARG A 311 -7.41 5.33 -0.76
N THR A 312 -8.34 4.78 -1.55
CA THR A 312 -9.42 3.94 -1.01
C THR A 312 -8.86 2.73 -0.26
N SER A 313 -7.85 2.04 -0.80
CA SER A 313 -7.24 0.89 -0.14
C SER A 313 -6.58 1.25 1.18
N ARG A 314 -5.94 2.43 1.28
CA ARG A 314 -5.37 2.93 2.54
C ARG A 314 -6.45 3.07 3.62
N VAL A 315 -7.59 3.66 3.26
CA VAL A 315 -8.73 3.82 4.19
C VAL A 315 -9.26 2.46 4.64
N MET A 316 -9.41 1.52 3.71
CA MET A 316 -9.84 0.15 4.05
C MET A 316 -8.87 -0.53 5.01
N ASP A 317 -7.57 -0.50 4.74
CA ASP A 317 -6.57 -1.11 5.62
C ASP A 317 -6.54 -0.44 7.01
N ALA A 318 -6.76 0.87 7.09
CA ALA A 318 -6.89 1.58 8.36
C ALA A 318 -8.13 1.14 9.16
N LEU A 319 -9.27 0.99 8.49
CA LEU A 319 -10.52 0.49 9.10
C LEU A 319 -10.41 -0.97 9.54
N LEU A 320 -9.57 -1.76 8.85
CA LEU A 320 -9.25 -3.14 9.21
C LEU A 320 -8.18 -3.24 10.31
N GLY A 321 -7.62 -2.13 10.79
CA GLY A 321 -6.55 -2.12 11.79
C GLY A 321 -5.21 -2.66 11.26
N ARG A 322 -5.01 -2.69 9.93
CA ARG A 322 -3.77 -3.18 9.28
C ARG A 322 -2.69 -2.11 9.19
N LEU A 323 -3.07 -0.84 9.33
CA LEU A 323 -2.14 0.27 9.43
C LEU A 323 -1.82 0.52 10.90
N SER A 324 -0.54 0.47 11.26
CA SER A 324 -0.09 0.87 12.59
C SER A 324 -0.52 2.31 12.89
N PRO A 325 -0.87 2.65 14.15
CA PRO A 325 -1.24 4.01 14.56
C PRO A 325 -0.22 5.11 14.25
N SER A 326 1.01 4.77 13.84
CA SER A 326 2.04 5.72 13.41
C SER A 326 1.86 6.26 11.98
N LEU A 327 0.83 5.82 11.24
CA LEU A 327 0.56 6.26 9.85
C LEU A 327 -0.47 7.40 9.73
N THR A 328 -0.86 8.05 10.84
CA THR A 328 -1.71 9.26 10.85
C THR A 328 -0.92 10.58 10.84
N GLU A 329 0.37 10.58 10.52
CA GLU A 329 1.11 11.82 10.28
C GLU A 329 1.46 11.98 8.79
N SER A 330 0.90 13.05 8.22
CA SER A 330 1.34 13.85 7.07
C SER A 330 2.56 13.34 6.29
N PHE A 331 2.36 13.12 4.99
CA PHE A 331 3.34 13.08 3.91
C PHE A 331 4.76 13.54 4.27
N ALA A 332 5.69 12.58 4.40
CA ALA A 332 7.07 12.71 3.93
C ALA A 332 7.71 11.32 3.73
N SER A 333 8.07 11.05 2.47
CA SER A 333 9.12 10.12 2.01
C SER A 333 8.98 8.59 2.20
N HIS A 334 8.94 7.92 1.04
CA HIS A 334 9.25 6.51 0.72
C HIS A 334 10.17 5.74 1.69
N GLN A 335 9.82 4.49 2.01
CA GLN A 335 10.46 3.28 1.45
C GLN A 335 9.78 1.97 1.90
N LEU A 336 9.82 0.99 1.00
CA LEU A 336 9.23 -0.35 1.03
C LEU A 336 9.99 -1.31 1.97
N LEU A 337 9.34 -2.39 2.45
CA LEU A 337 9.61 -3.80 2.08
C LEU A 337 8.88 -4.83 2.98
N THR A 338 8.72 -6.04 2.44
CA THR A 338 7.88 -7.17 2.92
C THR A 338 8.71 -8.35 3.47
N ASN A 339 8.11 -9.13 4.39
CA ASN A 339 8.36 -10.54 4.73
C ASN A 339 9.82 -11.07 4.76
N GLN A 340 10.47 -10.89 5.91
CA GLN A 340 11.25 -11.93 6.60
C GLN A 340 10.84 -11.90 8.08
N GLN A 341 11.40 -12.75 8.96
CA GLN A 341 11.18 -12.67 10.42
C GLN A 341 11.04 -11.21 10.85
N PRO A 342 10.05 -10.85 11.70
CA PRO A 342 9.56 -9.47 11.84
C PRO A 342 10.72 -8.49 11.78
N MET A 343 10.91 -7.87 10.60
CA MET A 343 12.07 -7.02 10.41
C MET A 343 11.83 -5.79 11.27
N ASN A 344 12.68 -5.62 12.27
CA ASN A 344 12.68 -4.41 13.07
C ASN A 344 13.13 -3.28 12.14
N TYR A 345 12.18 -2.45 11.70
CA TYR A 345 12.49 -1.24 10.92
C TYR A 345 12.84 -0.05 11.83
N ILE A 346 12.51 -0.16 13.11
CA ILE A 346 12.74 0.86 14.12
C ILE A 346 13.50 0.19 15.27
N PHE A 347 14.70 0.67 15.54
CA PHE A 347 15.53 0.21 16.64
C PHE A 347 15.49 1.25 17.76
N ASN A 348 15.02 0.84 18.93
CA ASN A 348 14.89 1.72 20.08
C ASN A 348 16.27 1.91 20.75
N THR A 349 16.73 3.14 20.88
CA THR A 349 18.02 3.47 21.50
C THR A 349 17.91 3.85 22.98
N SER A 350 16.74 3.68 23.61
CA SER A 350 16.53 4.00 25.03
C SER A 350 17.10 2.94 25.97
N HIS A 351 17.23 1.69 25.51
CA HIS A 351 17.75 0.56 26.28
C HIS A 351 18.62 -0.37 25.41
N PRO A 352 19.74 0.13 24.83
CA PRO A 352 20.63 -0.72 24.03
C PRO A 352 21.29 -1.79 24.89
N THR A 353 21.71 -2.89 24.28
CA THR A 353 22.69 -3.78 24.89
C THR A 353 24.04 -3.07 24.87
N ARG A 354 24.64 -2.88 26.04
CA ARG A 354 25.86 -2.08 26.21
C ARG A 354 27.09 -2.97 26.31
N TYR A 355 28.09 -2.65 25.50
CA TYR A 355 29.39 -3.31 25.47
C TYR A 355 30.47 -2.31 25.86
N ARG A 356 31.03 -2.44 27.06
CA ARG A 356 32.10 -1.57 27.57
C ARG A 356 33.47 -2.21 27.33
N PHE A 357 34.13 -1.78 26.25
CA PHE A 357 35.53 -2.12 26.03
C PHE A 357 36.44 -1.22 26.89
N PRO A 358 37.72 -1.62 27.11
CA PRO A 358 38.69 -0.76 27.81
C PRO A 358 38.93 0.59 27.14
N THR A 359 38.57 0.73 25.86
CA THR A 359 38.88 1.90 25.02
C THR A 359 37.66 2.68 24.56
N HIS A 360 36.43 2.17 24.74
CA HIS A 360 35.19 2.82 24.31
C HIS A 360 33.97 2.01 24.75
N ILE A 361 32.77 2.58 24.62
CA ILE A 361 31.49 1.88 24.72
C ILE A 361 30.91 1.71 23.32
N ASN A 362 30.35 0.53 23.04
CA ASN A 362 29.40 0.32 21.95
C ASN A 362 28.03 -0.02 22.52
N ASP A 363 27.07 0.87 22.30
CA ASP A 363 25.65 0.63 22.55
C ASP A 363 25.05 0.05 21.27
N LEU A 364 24.73 -1.24 21.28
CA LEU A 364 24.20 -1.93 20.11
C LEU A 364 22.79 -1.41 19.78
N VAL A 365 22.62 -0.91 18.56
CA VAL A 365 21.33 -0.39 18.06
C VAL A 365 20.66 -1.43 17.16
N MET A 366 21.40 -1.99 16.19
CA MET A 366 20.93 -3.04 15.30
C MET A 366 22.01 -4.11 15.20
N ASP A 367 21.68 -5.33 15.60
CA ASP A 367 22.58 -6.48 15.46
C ASP A 367 22.73 -6.84 13.98
N ARG A 368 23.92 -7.28 13.56
CA ARG A 368 24.13 -7.88 12.24
C ARG A 368 23.16 -9.04 11.95
N ALA A 369 22.66 -9.74 12.96
CA ALA A 369 21.65 -10.78 12.81
C ALA A 369 20.33 -10.28 12.21
N ASP A 370 20.02 -8.99 12.39
CA ASP A 370 18.78 -8.34 11.94
C ASP A 370 18.89 -7.73 10.54
N ALA A 371 20.07 -7.77 9.91
CA ALA A 371 20.29 -7.19 8.59
C ALA A 371 21.13 -8.08 7.66
N ALA A 372 20.93 -7.90 6.34
CA ALA A 372 21.64 -8.66 5.33
C ALA A 372 23.08 -8.18 5.11
N THR A 373 23.36 -6.90 5.36
CA THR A 373 24.59 -6.23 4.92
C THR A 373 25.13 -5.20 5.90
N SER A 374 24.59 -5.08 7.12
CA SER A 374 25.02 -4.01 8.02
C SER A 374 24.76 -4.30 9.49
N GLU A 375 25.37 -3.49 10.34
CA GLU A 375 25.05 -3.36 11.77
C GLU A 375 25.18 -1.91 12.20
N VAL A 376 24.54 -1.55 13.31
CA VAL A 376 24.51 -0.18 13.81
C VAL A 376 24.72 -0.16 15.31
N PHE A 377 25.59 0.73 15.77
CA PHE A 377 25.83 0.96 17.19
C PHE A 377 26.17 2.44 17.45
N ILE A 378 25.92 2.89 18.68
CA ILE A 378 26.38 4.19 19.15
C ILE A 378 27.68 3.98 19.89
N VAL A 379 28.73 4.68 19.47
CA VAL A 379 30.00 4.68 20.15
C VAL A 379 30.05 5.83 21.14
N GLU A 380 30.47 5.56 22.37
CA GLU A 380 30.78 6.58 23.37
C GLU A 380 32.23 6.44 23.83
N MET A 381 32.96 7.55 23.87
CA MET A 381 34.35 7.60 24.32
C MET A 381 34.56 8.73 25.32
N ALA A 382 35.08 8.39 26.49
CA ALA A 382 35.50 9.38 27.47
C ALA A 382 36.72 10.17 26.96
N PRO A 383 36.99 11.38 27.49
CA PRO A 383 38.20 12.13 27.19
C PRO A 383 39.48 11.28 27.25
N GLY A 384 40.24 11.26 26.15
CA GLY A 384 41.50 10.51 26.03
C GLY A 384 41.33 9.03 25.66
N GLU A 385 40.12 8.53 25.53
CA GLU A 385 39.87 7.18 25.00
C GLU A 385 40.07 7.14 23.48
N ALA A 386 40.72 6.07 23.03
CA ALA A 386 40.96 5.77 21.62
C ALA A 386 41.08 4.25 21.42
N PRO A 387 40.30 3.66 20.51
CA PRO A 387 40.56 2.30 20.04
C PRO A 387 41.94 2.22 19.39
N PRO A 388 42.61 1.06 19.45
CA PRO A 388 43.88 0.87 18.76
C PRO A 388 43.71 1.09 17.26
N LEU A 389 44.80 1.43 16.59
CA LEU A 389 44.83 1.56 15.14
C LEU A 389 44.50 0.21 14.49
N HIS A 390 43.40 0.13 13.75
CA HIS A 390 42.85 -1.11 13.19
C HIS A 390 42.26 -0.91 11.80
N GLN A 391 41.87 -1.99 11.12
CA GLN A 391 41.20 -1.95 9.83
C GLN A 391 40.18 -3.09 9.73
N HIS A 392 39.18 -2.91 8.87
CA HIS A 392 38.23 -3.95 8.49
C HIS A 392 38.42 -4.26 7.01
N ASP A 393 38.68 -5.51 6.65
CA ASP A 393 38.98 -5.87 5.25
C ASP A 393 37.73 -5.97 4.37
N ASP A 394 36.58 -6.24 4.98
CA ASP A 394 35.29 -6.54 4.32
C ASP A 394 34.17 -5.54 4.68
N THR A 395 34.47 -4.53 5.47
CA THR A 395 33.50 -3.55 5.98
C THR A 395 33.88 -2.13 5.58
N GLU A 396 32.92 -1.40 5.02
CA GLU A 396 32.98 0.06 4.94
C GLU A 396 32.27 0.65 6.16
N GLN A 397 32.97 1.46 6.95
CA GLN A 397 32.38 2.09 8.14
C GLN A 397 31.98 3.53 7.82
N VAL A 398 30.76 3.90 8.18
CA VAL A 398 30.26 5.27 8.11
C VAL A 398 29.81 5.70 9.50
N PHE A 399 30.26 6.85 9.99
CA PHE A 399 29.75 7.37 11.25
C PHE A 399 29.38 8.85 11.20
N TYR A 400 28.37 9.21 11.99
CA TYR A 400 27.86 10.57 12.14
C TYR A 400 28.07 11.04 13.58
N VAL A 401 28.78 12.16 13.74
CA VAL A 401 29.13 12.68 15.07
C VAL A 401 27.92 13.38 15.69
N LEU A 402 27.47 12.88 16.83
CA LEU A 402 26.31 13.37 17.57
C LEU A 402 26.71 14.42 18.61
N GLN A 403 27.83 14.20 19.30
CA GLN A 403 28.27 15.02 20.43
C GLN A 403 29.80 14.92 20.60
N GLY A 404 30.40 15.96 21.19
CA GLY A 404 31.83 15.99 21.51
C GLY A 404 32.72 16.19 20.28
N ARG A 405 34.03 16.14 20.47
CA ARG A 405 35.03 16.33 19.39
C ARG A 405 36.01 15.19 19.39
N GLY A 406 36.53 14.87 18.21
CA GLY A 406 37.50 13.80 18.04
C GLY A 406 38.64 14.14 17.10
N ARG A 407 39.68 13.31 17.15
CA ARG A 407 40.76 13.27 16.17
C ARG A 407 40.73 11.90 15.49
N LEU A 408 40.33 11.89 14.22
CA LEU A 408 40.39 10.72 13.35
C LEU A 408 41.80 10.60 12.77
N THR A 409 42.40 9.42 12.82
CA THR A 409 43.69 9.08 12.22
C THR A 409 43.46 8.08 11.09
N ILE A 410 44.00 8.33 9.89
CA ILE A 410 43.82 7.49 8.69
C ILE A 410 45.16 7.10 8.06
N GLY A 411 45.26 5.83 7.67
CA GLY A 411 46.35 5.24 6.90
C GLY A 411 47.62 4.99 7.69
N ALA A 412 48.54 4.24 7.09
CA ALA A 412 49.85 3.94 7.69
C ALA A 412 50.71 5.19 7.98
N GLN A 413 50.44 6.29 7.27
CA GLN A 413 51.10 7.59 7.48
C GLN A 413 50.47 8.41 8.62
N GLN A 414 49.41 7.89 9.26
CA GLN A 414 48.71 8.50 10.40
C GLN A 414 48.29 9.95 10.13
N VAL A 415 47.65 10.19 8.99
CA VAL A 415 47.09 11.51 8.65
C VAL A 415 45.91 11.78 9.57
N THR A 416 45.85 12.97 10.19
CA THR A 416 44.83 13.29 11.19
C THR A 416 43.82 14.32 10.71
N PHE A 417 42.57 14.14 11.12
CA PHE A 417 41.43 15.00 10.83
C PHE A 417 40.68 15.30 12.13
N ALA A 418 40.27 16.55 12.32
CA ALA A 418 39.34 16.90 13.39
C ALA A 418 37.92 16.52 12.98
N VAL A 419 37.14 16.00 13.93
CA VAL A 419 35.72 15.69 13.73
C VAL A 419 34.88 16.33 14.85
N ALA A 420 33.70 16.82 14.50
CA ALA A 420 32.80 17.56 15.37
C ALA A 420 31.32 17.24 15.04
N PRO A 421 30.36 17.64 15.90
CA PRO A 421 28.96 17.29 15.69
C PRO A 421 28.43 17.80 14.35
N GLY A 422 27.73 16.94 13.62
CA GLY A 422 27.27 17.22 12.26
C GLY A 422 28.18 16.68 11.15
N ASP A 423 29.40 16.26 11.47
CA ASP A 423 30.30 15.63 10.51
C ASP A 423 29.88 14.19 10.21
N VAL A 424 29.97 13.81 8.93
CA VAL A 424 29.88 12.42 8.46
C VAL A 424 31.28 11.97 8.06
N VAL A 425 31.72 10.86 8.61
CA VAL A 425 33.00 10.22 8.28
C VAL A 425 32.73 8.92 7.55
N ARG A 426 33.48 8.68 6.48
CA ARG A 426 33.49 7.43 5.73
C ARG A 426 34.90 6.85 5.76
N VAL A 427 35.01 5.61 6.25
CA VAL A 427 36.24 4.82 6.26
C VAL A 427 36.07 3.65 5.30
N PRO A 428 36.76 3.67 4.13
CA PRO A 428 36.68 2.57 3.18
C PRO A 428 37.24 1.25 3.74
N PRO A 429 36.86 0.10 3.16
CA PRO A 429 37.45 -1.19 3.51
C PRO A 429 38.98 -1.20 3.35
N ALA A 430 39.64 -2.03 4.15
CA ALA A 430 41.10 -2.14 4.27
C ALA A 430 41.82 -0.81 4.58
N THR A 431 41.11 0.16 5.16
CA THR A 431 41.68 1.44 5.60
C THR A 431 42.05 1.37 7.08
N LEU A 432 43.35 1.51 7.36
CA LEU A 432 43.86 1.61 8.71
C LEU A 432 43.37 2.91 9.37
N HIS A 433 42.72 2.83 10.53
CA HIS A 433 42.12 4.00 11.18
C HIS A 433 41.98 3.85 12.70
N SER A 434 41.83 4.98 13.39
CA SER A 434 41.49 5.09 14.82
C SER A 434 40.92 6.49 15.07
N ILE A 435 40.05 6.62 16.08
CA ILE A 435 39.48 7.89 16.51
C ILE A 435 39.71 8.08 18.00
N GLU A 436 40.18 9.26 18.38
CA GLU A 436 40.45 9.61 19.77
C GLU A 436 39.51 10.73 20.21
N CYS A 437 38.88 10.58 21.37
CA CYS A 437 38.10 11.65 22.00
C CYS A 437 39.00 12.81 22.43
N GLN A 438 38.70 14.02 21.95
CA GLN A 438 39.45 15.24 22.25
C GLN A 438 38.64 16.21 23.11
N GLY A 439 39.29 16.84 24.10
CA GLY A 439 38.68 17.81 24.99
C GLY A 439 38.10 17.16 26.25
N ASP A 440 37.15 17.84 26.88
CA ASP A 440 36.63 17.46 28.21
C ASP A 440 35.23 16.82 28.16
N GLU A 441 34.65 16.72 26.96
CA GLU A 441 33.32 16.14 26.73
C GLU A 441 33.42 14.73 26.13
N THR A 442 32.48 13.85 26.48
CA THR A 442 32.35 12.55 25.83
C THR A 442 32.09 12.72 24.34
N LEU A 443 32.90 12.04 23.52
CA LEU A 443 32.67 11.91 22.09
C LEU A 443 31.64 10.82 21.85
N ARG A 444 30.60 11.16 21.09
CA ARG A 444 29.47 10.27 20.81
C ARG A 444 29.13 10.31 19.33
N TYR A 445 29.05 9.15 18.70
CA TYR A 445 28.68 9.05 17.28
C TYR A 445 27.90 7.78 16.98
N LEU A 446 27.04 7.86 15.97
CA LEU A 446 26.35 6.71 15.40
C LEU A 446 27.25 6.10 14.34
N ALA A 447 27.59 4.82 14.47
CA ALA A 447 28.38 4.07 13.48
C ALA A 447 27.50 3.06 12.75
N VAL A 448 27.73 2.94 11.45
CA VAL A 448 27.14 1.95 10.56
C VAL A 448 28.28 1.20 9.87
N ASP A 449 28.37 -0.09 10.15
CA ASP A 449 29.31 -0.98 9.50
C ASP A 449 28.59 -1.65 8.32
N CYS A 450 29.05 -1.40 7.10
CA CYS A 450 28.47 -1.90 5.85
C CYS A 450 29.32 -3.05 5.28
N PHE A 451 28.82 -4.27 5.35
CA PHE A 451 29.49 -5.48 4.86
C PHE A 451 29.40 -5.59 3.33
N LEU A 452 30.54 -5.55 2.65
CA LEU A 452 30.59 -5.56 1.17
C LEU A 452 30.07 -6.86 0.55
N ASN A 453 30.28 -7.99 1.24
CA ASN A 453 29.95 -9.32 0.74
C ASN A 453 28.74 -9.93 1.46
N GLY A 454 27.93 -9.09 2.10
CA GLY A 454 26.84 -9.51 2.98
C GLY A 454 27.34 -9.92 4.38
N ARG A 455 26.39 -10.27 5.25
CA ARG A 455 26.65 -10.59 6.66
C ARG A 455 27.75 -11.66 6.83
N PRO A 456 28.77 -11.42 7.68
CA PRO A 456 29.79 -12.40 7.99
C PRO A 456 29.17 -13.69 8.56
N THR A 457 29.44 -14.83 7.92
CA THR A 457 28.87 -16.12 8.35
C THR A 457 29.62 -16.75 9.53
N ALA A 458 30.88 -16.36 9.74
CA ALA A 458 31.71 -16.83 10.86
C ALA A 458 31.35 -16.16 12.20
N GLU A 459 30.77 -14.96 12.14
CA GLU A 459 30.36 -14.14 13.28
C GLU A 459 28.92 -13.68 13.05
N PRO A 460 27.93 -14.57 13.16
CA PRO A 460 26.56 -14.32 12.72
C PRO A 460 25.78 -13.34 13.61
N THR A 461 26.26 -13.05 14.82
CA THR A 461 25.70 -12.07 15.77
C THR A 461 26.77 -11.09 16.25
N TRP A 462 26.37 -9.95 16.81
CA TRP A 462 27.31 -9.01 17.41
C TRP A 462 28.08 -9.64 18.59
N ASP A 463 27.39 -10.47 19.37
CA ASP A 463 28.00 -11.24 20.46
C ASP A 463 29.16 -12.13 20.00
N ASP A 464 29.01 -12.79 18.84
CA ASP A 464 30.07 -13.60 18.24
C ASP A 464 31.27 -12.74 17.84
N HIS A 465 31.01 -11.55 17.28
CA HIS A 465 32.05 -10.58 16.94
C HIS A 465 32.84 -10.13 18.16
N VAL A 466 32.13 -9.71 19.22
CA VAL A 466 32.77 -9.24 20.46
C VAL A 466 33.63 -10.34 21.08
N ARG A 467 33.23 -11.61 21.01
CA ARG A 467 34.08 -12.74 21.47
C ARG A 467 35.37 -12.86 20.66
N VAL A 468 35.32 -12.69 19.34
CA VAL A 468 36.50 -12.70 18.48
C VAL A 468 37.43 -11.53 18.82
N VAL A 469 36.89 -10.31 18.95
CA VAL A 469 37.65 -9.12 19.33
C VAL A 469 38.30 -9.28 20.70
N CYS A 470 37.55 -9.77 21.69
CA CYS A 470 38.08 -10.05 23.02
C CYS A 470 39.22 -11.08 22.97
N GLY A 471 39.06 -12.15 22.20
CA GLY A 471 40.10 -13.17 22.01
C GLY A 471 41.38 -12.61 21.37
N GLN A 472 41.26 -11.72 20.38
CA GLN A 472 42.39 -11.08 19.71
C GLN A 472 43.13 -10.09 20.63
N GLN A 473 42.39 -9.39 21.50
CA GLN A 473 42.92 -8.35 22.39
C GLN A 473 43.28 -8.87 23.79
N GLY A 474 42.99 -10.14 24.10
CA GLY A 474 43.21 -10.74 25.41
C GLY A 474 42.23 -10.26 26.50
N TRP A 475 41.05 -9.80 26.10
CA TRP A 475 39.97 -9.41 27.02
C TRP A 475 39.04 -10.59 27.31
N ARG A 476 38.25 -10.48 28.38
CA ARG A 476 37.21 -11.45 28.70
C ARG A 476 35.86 -10.90 28.28
N PHE A 477 35.10 -11.68 27.52
CA PHE A 477 33.78 -11.28 27.03
C PHE A 477 32.83 -10.90 28.17
N GLU A 478 32.84 -11.65 29.27
CA GLU A 478 31.97 -11.38 30.43
C GLU A 478 32.28 -10.05 31.13
N ASP A 479 33.51 -9.53 30.96
CA ASP A 479 33.91 -8.25 31.55
C ASP A 479 33.56 -7.05 30.62
N VAL A 480 33.09 -7.34 29.39
CA VAL A 480 32.75 -6.35 28.36
C VAL A 480 31.23 -6.17 28.20
N VAL A 481 30.44 -7.23 28.35
CA VAL A 481 28.97 -7.13 28.24
C VAL A 481 28.36 -6.67 29.55
N GLU A 482 27.62 -5.55 29.52
CA GLU A 482 26.82 -5.10 30.66
C GLU A 482 25.38 -5.63 30.51
N ASP A 483 25.03 -6.69 31.25
CA ASP A 483 23.65 -7.21 31.30
C ASP A 483 22.71 -6.15 31.92
N GLN A 484 21.52 -5.97 31.32
CA GLN A 484 20.52 -5.00 31.80
C GLN A 484 20.06 -5.31 33.24
N VAL A 485 20.14 -4.33 34.14
CA VAL A 485 19.46 -4.31 35.45
C VAL A 485 18.11 -3.63 35.32
#